data_AF-A0A7J4DTH2-F1
#
_entry.id   AF-A0A7J4DTH2-F1
#
_cell.length_a   1.000
_cell.length_b   1.000
_cell.length_c   1.000
_cell.angle_alpha   90.00
_cell.angle_beta   90.00
_cell.angle_gamma   90.00
#
_symmetry.space_group_name_H-M   'P 1'
#
loop_
_entity.id
_entity.type
_entity.pdbx_description
1 polymer ?
#
loop_
_entity_poly.entity_id
_entity_poly.type
_entity_poly.pdbx_seq_one_letter_code
_entity_poly.pdbx_strand_id
1 'polypeptide(L)'
;MPVDLAFELGYLLGDMLGEEVEIVDYSFEPETGRLCVQARVGGREASGCVEVKACRGLAEESKWLRCVSKNLVGSEKLVRELAERLKG
;
A
#
# COMPACT_ATOMS: atom_id res chain seq x y z
N MET A 1 8.58 -1.20 -17.29
CA MET A 1 9.37 -1.18 -16.05
C MET A 1 8.59 -1.93 -15.00
N PRO A 2 9.24 -2.77 -14.16
CA PRO A 2 8.57 -3.37 -13.01
C PRO A 2 8.01 -2.27 -12.11
N VAL A 3 6.83 -2.49 -11.58
CA VAL A 3 6.18 -1.57 -10.62
C VAL A 3 6.91 -1.72 -9.30
N ASP A 4 7.53 -0.64 -8.82
CA ASP A 4 8.13 -0.61 -7.49
C ASP A 4 7.08 -0.10 -6.50
N LEU A 5 6.26 -1.04 -6.01
CA LEU A 5 5.16 -0.71 -5.10
C LEU A 5 5.66 -0.16 -3.75
N ALA A 6 6.84 -0.59 -3.30
CA ALA A 6 7.45 -0.07 -2.07
C ALA A 6 7.77 1.42 -2.21
N PHE A 7 8.42 1.79 -3.32
CA PHE A 7 8.72 3.20 -3.60
C PHE A 7 7.44 4.04 -3.73
N GLU A 8 6.44 3.56 -4.49
CA GLU A 8 5.17 4.29 -4.67
C GLU A 8 4.43 4.50 -3.35
N LEU A 9 4.32 3.45 -2.53
CA LEU A 9 3.68 3.54 -1.22
C LEU A 9 4.43 4.49 -0.29
N GLY A 10 5.77 4.40 -0.23
CA GLY A 10 6.59 5.30 0.60
C GLY A 10 6.39 6.76 0.22
N TYR A 11 6.37 7.06 -1.08
CA TYR A 11 6.11 8.42 -1.57
C TYR A 11 4.71 8.91 -1.23
N LEU A 12 3.66 8.13 -1.55
CA LEU A 12 2.26 8.53 -1.35
C LEU A 12 1.91 8.67 0.14
N LEU A 13 2.38 7.73 0.97
CA LEU A 13 2.14 7.76 2.41
C LEU A 13 2.94 8.86 3.09
N GLY A 14 4.19 9.11 2.65
CA GLY A 14 5.02 10.18 3.18
C GLY A 14 4.40 11.57 2.94
N ASP A 15 3.92 11.82 1.73
CA ASP A 15 3.18 13.05 1.39
C ASP A 15 1.93 13.21 2.27
N MET A 16 1.18 12.13 2.48
CA MET A 16 -0.07 12.16 3.24
C MET A 16 0.12 12.27 4.76
N LEU A 17 1.17 11.66 5.30
CA LEU A 17 1.46 11.63 6.73
C LEU A 17 2.26 12.86 7.16
N GLY A 18 2.99 13.50 6.24
CA GLY A 18 3.92 14.59 6.54
C GLY A 18 5.19 14.10 7.26
N GLU A 19 5.51 12.82 7.13
CA GLU A 19 6.63 12.14 7.80
C GLU A 19 7.38 11.26 6.78
N GLU A 20 8.63 10.90 7.08
CA GLU A 20 9.36 9.90 6.28
C GLU A 20 8.73 8.51 6.47
N VAL A 21 8.45 7.83 5.35
CA VAL A 21 7.85 6.49 5.32
C VAL A 21 8.72 5.55 4.50
N GLU A 22 9.26 4.53 5.16
CA GLU A 22 10.04 3.46 4.53
C GLU A 22 9.21 2.17 4.54
N ILE A 23 8.96 1.57 3.37
CA ILE A 23 8.22 0.31 3.29
C ILE A 23 9.18 -0.85 3.56
N VAL A 24 8.89 -1.62 4.60
CA VAL A 24 9.69 -2.77 5.03
C VAL A 24 9.24 -4.04 4.33
N ASP A 25 7.92 -4.25 4.26
CA ASP A 25 7.32 -5.41 3.60
C ASP A 25 5.88 -5.10 3.14
N TYR A 26 5.38 -5.87 2.19
CA TYR A 26 3.98 -5.84 1.80
C TYR A 26 3.51 -7.21 1.28
N SER A 27 2.26 -7.51 1.52
CA SER A 27 1.61 -8.74 1.03
C SER A 27 0.22 -8.46 0.52
N PHE A 28 -0.22 -9.26 -0.43
CA PHE A 28 -1.54 -9.16 -1.03
C PHE A 28 -2.28 -10.49 -0.90
N GLU A 29 -3.50 -10.46 -0.36
CA GLU A 29 -4.39 -11.60 -0.26
C GLU A 29 -5.38 -11.58 -1.43
N PRO A 30 -5.25 -12.47 -2.43
CA PRO A 30 -6.06 -12.41 -3.64
C PRO A 30 -7.55 -12.68 -3.40
N GLU A 31 -7.88 -13.54 -2.43
CA GLU A 31 -9.28 -13.94 -2.17
C GLU A 31 -10.13 -12.76 -1.69
N THR A 32 -9.57 -11.93 -0.81
CA THR A 32 -10.25 -10.77 -0.24
C THR A 32 -9.94 -9.49 -1.02
N GLY A 33 -8.80 -9.44 -1.72
CA GLY A 33 -8.27 -8.24 -2.35
C GLY A 33 -7.57 -7.32 -1.34
N ARG A 34 -7.04 -7.88 -0.24
CA ARG A 34 -6.48 -7.11 0.87
C ARG A 34 -4.98 -6.92 0.68
N LEU A 35 -4.53 -5.67 0.64
CA LEU A 35 -3.12 -5.30 0.70
C LEU A 35 -2.76 -5.00 2.15
N CYS A 36 -1.76 -5.68 2.68
CA CYS A 36 -1.15 -5.39 3.97
C CYS A 36 0.26 -4.84 3.75
N VAL A 37 0.59 -3.76 4.46
CA VAL A 37 1.85 -3.04 4.33
C VAL A 37 2.45 -2.89 5.72
N GLN A 38 3.73 -3.20 5.84
CA GLN A 38 4.56 -2.89 7.00
C GLN A 38 5.51 -1.77 6.62
N ALA A 39 5.52 -0.70 7.40
CA ALA A 39 6.33 0.48 7.13
C ALA A 39 6.93 1.06 8.41
N ARG A 40 8.05 1.76 8.26
CA ARG A 40 8.62 2.62 9.29
C ARG A 40 8.21 4.05 9.02
N VAL A 41 7.39 4.63 9.90
CA VAL A 41 6.85 5.99 9.81
C VAL A 41 7.52 6.84 10.89
N GLY A 42 8.33 7.84 10.55
CA GLY A 42 8.98 8.70 11.55
C GLY A 42 9.82 7.93 12.59
N GLY A 43 10.42 6.79 12.20
CA GLY A 43 11.23 5.94 13.07
C GLY A 43 10.47 4.87 13.87
N ARG A 44 9.12 4.82 13.82
CA ARG A 44 8.31 3.74 14.42
C ARG A 44 7.85 2.75 13.35
N GLU A 45 7.86 1.46 13.66
CA GLU A 45 7.27 0.46 12.78
C GLU A 45 5.76 0.37 12.99
N ALA A 46 5.02 0.40 11.89
CA ALA A 46 3.57 0.30 11.85
C ALA A 46 3.14 -0.63 10.72
N SER A 47 2.01 -1.30 10.92
CA SER A 47 1.44 -2.19 9.91
C SER A 47 -0.03 -1.84 9.70
N GLY A 48 -0.43 -1.76 8.44
CA GLY A 48 -1.78 -1.40 8.03
C GLY A 48 -2.24 -2.24 6.86
N CYS A 49 -3.53 -2.56 6.81
CA CYS A 49 -4.11 -3.23 5.65
C CYS A 49 -5.31 -2.47 5.12
N VAL A 50 -5.48 -2.50 3.80
CA VAL A 50 -6.61 -1.92 3.07
C VAL A 50 -7.16 -2.89 2.05
N GLU A 51 -8.46 -2.82 1.79
CA GLU A 51 -9.10 -3.62 0.74
C GLU A 51 -9.05 -2.88 -0.60
N VAL A 52 -8.31 -3.44 -1.56
CA VAL A 52 -8.31 -3.01 -2.95
C VAL A 52 -9.24 -3.93 -3.74
N LYS A 53 -10.56 -3.77 -3.53
CA LYS A 53 -11.59 -4.67 -4.09
C LYS A 53 -11.49 -4.88 -5.61
N ALA A 54 -11.03 -3.88 -6.34
CA ALA A 54 -10.81 -3.96 -7.79
C ALA A 54 -9.73 -4.98 -8.21
N CYS A 55 -8.84 -5.37 -7.30
CA CYS A 55 -7.74 -6.30 -7.56
C CYS A 55 -7.99 -7.72 -7.03
N ARG A 56 -9.20 -7.99 -6.51
CA ARG A 56 -9.58 -9.32 -6.01
C ARG A 56 -9.47 -10.38 -7.11
N GLY A 57 -8.99 -11.57 -6.74
CA GLY A 57 -8.79 -12.72 -7.63
C GLY A 57 -7.47 -12.70 -8.42
N LEU A 58 -6.64 -11.65 -8.26
CA LEU A 58 -5.35 -11.56 -8.92
C LEU A 58 -4.27 -12.28 -8.09
N ALA A 59 -4.04 -13.56 -8.36
CA ALA A 59 -3.01 -14.35 -7.67
C ALA A 59 -1.58 -14.13 -8.21
N GLU A 60 -1.47 -13.74 -9.49
CA GLU A 60 -0.17 -13.50 -10.13
C GLU A 60 0.41 -12.16 -9.69
N GLU A 61 1.65 -12.19 -9.18
CA GLU A 61 2.30 -11.04 -8.56
C GLU A 61 2.35 -9.80 -9.46
N SER A 62 2.82 -9.98 -10.68
CA SER A 62 2.92 -8.92 -11.69
C SER A 62 1.56 -8.26 -11.99
N LYS A 63 0.46 -9.03 -11.94
CA LYS A 63 -0.90 -8.54 -12.20
C LYS A 63 -1.45 -7.75 -11.03
N TRP A 64 -1.34 -8.29 -9.82
CA TRP A 64 -1.87 -7.60 -8.65
C TRP A 64 -1.04 -6.35 -8.30
N LEU A 65 0.29 -6.40 -8.40
CA LEU A 65 1.16 -5.22 -8.21
C LEU A 65 0.73 -4.08 -9.11
N ARG A 66 0.54 -4.37 -10.41
CA ARG A 66 0.09 -3.37 -11.39
C ARG A 66 -1.31 -2.86 -11.11
N CYS A 67 -2.22 -3.72 -10.65
CA CYS A 67 -3.57 -3.31 -10.30
C CYS A 67 -3.59 -2.41 -9.05
N VAL A 68 -2.86 -2.81 -8.00
CA VAL A 68 -2.77 -2.08 -6.74
C VAL A 68 -2.14 -0.71 -6.96
N SER A 69 -0.99 -0.63 -7.63
CA SER A 69 -0.34 0.64 -8.00
C SER A 69 -1.32 1.60 -8.69
N LYS A 70 -2.01 1.14 -9.74
CA LYS A 70 -3.01 1.95 -10.45
C LYS A 70 -4.14 2.46 -9.54
N ASN A 71 -4.61 1.63 -8.62
CA ASN A 71 -5.70 2.01 -7.72
C ASN A 71 -5.23 2.95 -6.60
N LEU A 72 -4.00 2.78 -6.08
CA LEU A 72 -3.44 3.68 -5.08
C LEU A 72 -3.20 5.07 -5.65
N VAL A 73 -2.59 5.17 -6.85
CA VAL A 73 -2.38 6.44 -7.54
C VAL A 73 -3.71 7.11 -7.90
N GLY A 74 -4.71 6.31 -8.29
CA GLY A 74 -6.02 6.81 -8.71
C GLY A 74 -7.02 7.06 -7.58
N SER A 75 -6.71 6.70 -6.33
CA SER A 75 -7.65 6.77 -5.22
C SER A 75 -6.98 7.27 -3.95
N GLU A 76 -7.05 8.58 -3.75
CA GLU A 76 -6.60 9.23 -2.50
C GLU A 76 -7.26 8.60 -1.26
N LYS A 77 -8.50 8.11 -1.39
CA LYS A 77 -9.21 7.43 -0.31
C LYS A 77 -8.48 6.19 0.20
N LEU A 78 -7.93 5.36 -0.71
CA LEU A 78 -7.20 4.14 -0.31
C LEU A 78 -5.89 4.48 0.40
N VAL A 79 -5.16 5.47 -0.12
CA VAL A 79 -3.92 5.96 0.50
C VAL A 79 -4.21 6.53 1.89
N ARG A 80 -5.29 7.31 2.03
CA ARG A 80 -5.71 7.88 3.31
C ARG A 80 -6.10 6.82 4.32
N GLU A 81 -6.90 5.85 3.91
CA GLU A 81 -7.28 4.74 4.79
C GLU A 81 -6.03 3.97 5.26
N LEU A 82 -5.07 3.71 4.36
CA LEU A 82 -3.81 3.05 4.72
C LEU A 82 -2.97 3.91 5.67
N ALA A 83 -2.87 5.22 5.42
CA ALA A 83 -2.17 6.17 6.27
C ALA A 83 -2.78 6.23 7.69
N GLU A 84 -4.12 6.24 7.80
CA GLU A 84 -4.81 6.17 9.08
C GLU A 84 -4.49 4.88 9.84
N ARG A 85 -4.45 3.72 9.15
CA ARG A 85 -4.05 2.45 9.78
C ARG A 85 -2.60 2.45 10.26
N LEU A 86 -1.71 3.15 9.56
CA LEU A 86 -0.29 3.25 9.91
C LEU A 86 -0.02 4.29 11.02
N LYS A 87 -0.94 5.22 11.27
CA LYS A 87 -0.82 6.19 12.37
C LYS A 87 -1.04 5.59 13.76
N GLY A 88 -1.78 4.48 13.83
CA GLY A 88 -2.21 3.83 15.09
C GLY A 88 -3.51 4.43 15.59
#